data_AF-A0A6L2KFZ0-F1
#
_entry.id   AF-A0A6L2KFZ0-F1
#
_cell.length_a   1.000
_cell.length_b   1.000
_cell.length_c   1.000
_cell.angle_alpha   90.00
_cell.angle_beta   90.00
_cell.angle_gamma   90.00
#
_symmetry.space_group_name_H-M   'P 1'
#
loop_
_entity.id
_entity.type
_entity.pdbx_description
1 polymer ?
#
loop_
_entity_poly.entity_id
_entity_poly.type
_entity_poly.pdbx_seq_one_letter_code
_entity_poly.pdbx_strand_id
1 'polypeptide(L)'
;MGGISKEEMRSHKILAMKEIFMQDRWSHSRTMGKKLNERIVKLSGRILVIRVGAQTETELKEKKLKVEDALNATKVLVGGGCTLLRLATKVDNIKETLGNDELKVGSKIVKRALGYPMKLITYNVG
;
A
#
# COMPACT_ATOMS: atom_id res chain seq x y z
N MET A 1 -27.63 22.57 29.23
CA MET A 1 -26.53 23.06 28.38
C MET A 1 -26.14 21.94 27.42
N GLY A 2 -26.60 22.04 26.16
CA GLY A 2 -26.40 21.00 25.15
C GLY A 2 -24.91 20.91 24.79
N GLY A 3 -24.31 19.75 25.05
CA GLY A 3 -22.95 19.47 24.62
C GLY A 3 -22.91 19.36 23.09
N ILE A 4 -21.97 20.06 22.46
CA ILE A 4 -21.68 19.96 21.04
C ILE A 4 -21.44 18.48 20.70
N SER A 5 -22.11 17.99 19.65
CA SER A 5 -22.02 16.59 19.23
C SER A 5 -20.58 16.25 18.83
N LYS A 6 -20.16 14.99 19.05
CA LYS A 6 -18.83 14.49 18.64
C LYS A 6 -18.56 14.70 17.15
N GLU A 7 -19.60 14.79 16.32
CA GLU A 7 -19.49 15.04 14.88
C GLU A 7 -19.25 16.51 14.57
N GLU A 8 -19.92 17.42 15.27
CA GLU A 8 -19.70 18.87 15.13
C GLU A 8 -18.27 19.25 15.56
N MET A 9 -17.76 18.65 16.65
CA MET A 9 -16.39 18.87 17.11
C MET A 9 -15.34 18.35 16.11
N ARG A 10 -15.63 17.27 15.37
CA ARG A 10 -14.76 16.75 14.31
C ARG A 10 -14.76 17.68 13.10
N SER A 11 -15.95 18.09 12.65
CA SER A 11 -16.10 19.03 11.54
C SER A 11 -15.37 20.34 11.80
N HIS A 12 -15.49 20.88 13.03
CA HIS A 12 -14.83 22.12 13.41
C HIS A 12 -13.30 21.98 13.44
N LYS A 13 -12.76 20.86 13.96
CA LYS A 13 -11.31 20.57 13.92
C LYS A 13 -10.77 20.42 12.49
N ILE A 14 -11.53 19.79 11.60
CA ILE A 14 -11.15 19.65 10.19
C ILE A 14 -11.13 21.02 9.50
N LEU A 15 -12.12 21.87 9.77
CA LEU A 15 -12.21 23.23 9.23
C LEU A 15 -11.02 24.09 9.67
N ALA A 16 -10.72 24.12 10.97
CA ALA A 16 -9.58 24.85 11.51
C ALA A 16 -8.25 24.38 10.89
N MET A 17 -8.05 23.08 10.71
CA MET A 17 -6.83 22.55 10.08
C MET A 17 -6.76 22.84 8.57
N LYS A 18 -7.88 22.94 7.86
CA LYS A 18 -7.91 23.38 6.45
C LYS A 18 -7.58 24.85 6.29
N GLU A 19 -8.03 25.71 7.21
CA GLU A 19 -7.67 27.13 7.21
C GLU A 19 -6.17 27.33 7.42
N ILE A 20 -5.58 26.63 8.40
CA ILE A 20 -4.12 26.63 8.63
C ILE A 20 -3.38 26.13 7.38
N PHE A 21 -3.86 25.06 6.75
CA PHE A 21 -3.28 24.54 5.50
C PHE A 21 -3.37 25.53 4.33
N MET A 22 -4.43 26.34 4.25
CA MET A 22 -4.55 27.39 3.22
C MET A 22 -3.62 28.59 3.48
N GLN A 23 -3.42 28.98 4.75
CA GLN A 23 -2.49 30.04 5.13
C GLN A 23 -1.02 29.61 4.96
N ASP A 24 -0.69 28.36 5.29
CA ASP A 24 0.68 27.81 5.21
C ASP A 24 1.18 27.57 3.77
N ARG A 25 0.35 27.79 2.73
CA ARG A 25 0.76 27.65 1.33
C ARG A 25 1.92 28.60 0.95
N TRP A 26 2.18 29.61 1.78
CA TRP A 26 3.27 30.59 1.65
C TRP A 26 4.51 30.28 2.50
N SER A 27 4.47 29.24 3.37
CA SER A 27 5.57 28.87 4.27
C SER A 27 6.40 27.69 3.73
N HIS A 28 7.72 27.87 3.68
CA HIS A 28 8.67 27.14 2.82
C HIS A 28 9.05 25.71 3.27
N SER A 29 8.28 25.05 4.16
CA SER A 29 8.63 23.71 4.65
C SER A 29 7.72 22.61 4.08
N ARG A 30 8.20 21.93 3.03
CA ARG A 30 7.56 20.73 2.45
C ARG A 30 7.23 19.65 3.49
N THR A 31 7.96 19.63 4.61
CA THR A 31 7.79 18.66 5.70
C THR A 31 6.56 18.96 6.57
N MET A 32 6.25 20.24 6.81
CA MET A 32 5.07 20.62 7.61
C MET A 32 3.77 20.36 6.86
N GLY A 33 3.72 20.71 5.57
CA GLY A 33 2.55 20.42 4.72
C GLY A 33 2.19 18.94 4.65
N LYS A 34 3.19 18.05 4.60
CA LYS A 34 2.97 16.58 4.65
C LYS A 34 2.32 16.14 5.97
N LYS A 35 2.83 16.63 7.12
CA LYS A 35 2.29 16.31 8.45
C LYS A 35 0.86 16.82 8.65
N LEU A 36 0.56 18.04 8.19
CA LEU A 36 -0.80 18.59 8.24
C LEU A 36 -1.75 17.78 7.35
N ASN A 37 -1.34 17.45 6.13
CA ASN A 37 -2.17 16.69 5.21
C ASN A 37 -2.46 15.27 5.75
N GLU A 38 -1.48 14.59 6.34
CA GLU A 38 -1.69 13.31 7.04
C GLU A 38 -2.72 13.41 8.18
N ARG A 39 -2.68 14.49 8.97
CA ARG A 39 -3.64 14.71 10.06
C ARG A 39 -5.05 15.01 9.52
N ILE A 40 -5.16 15.81 8.46
CA ILE A 40 -6.44 16.09 7.78
C ILE A 40 -7.04 14.80 7.21
N VAL A 41 -6.24 13.95 6.58
CA VAL A 41 -6.67 12.64 6.05
C VAL A 41 -7.14 11.71 7.18
N LYS A 42 -6.42 11.66 8.31
CA LYS A 42 -6.82 10.85 9.47
C LYS A 42 -8.12 11.32 10.11
N LEU A 43 -8.37 12.63 10.15
CA LEU A 43 -9.60 13.21 10.72
C LEU A 43 -10.78 13.17 9.75
N SER A 44 -10.53 13.36 8.45
CA SER A 44 -11.56 13.35 7.40
C SER A 44 -11.90 11.93 6.92
N GLY A 45 -11.02 10.96 7.18
CA GLY A 45 -11.23 9.57 6.85
C GLY A 45 -12.43 9.01 7.59
N ARG A 46 -13.45 8.58 6.84
CA ARG A 46 -14.55 7.77 7.37
C ARG A 46 -13.97 6.47 7.91
N ILE A 47 -13.91 6.34 9.24
CA ILE A 47 -13.46 5.11 9.90
C ILE A 47 -14.58 4.07 9.75
N LEU A 48 -14.42 3.13 8.81
CA LEU A 48 -15.30 1.98 8.68
C LEU A 48 -14.88 0.93 9.72
N VAL A 49 -15.76 0.65 10.69
CA VAL A 49 -15.56 -0.44 11.64
C VAL A 49 -16.26 -1.68 11.12
N ILE A 50 -15.48 -2.70 10.72
CA ILE A 50 -16.01 -3.99 10.28
C ILE A 50 -16.13 -4.91 11.50
N ARG A 51 -17.36 -5.31 11.83
CA ARG A 51 -17.64 -6.29 12.89
C ARG A 51 -17.76 -7.67 12.27
N VAL A 52 -16.86 -8.58 12.62
CA VAL A 52 -16.88 -9.98 12.17
C VAL A 52 -17.51 -10.82 13.29
N GLY A 53 -18.53 -11.61 12.95
CA GLY A 53 -19.18 -12.55 13.87
C GLY A 53 -18.79 -14.00 13.60
N ALA A 54 -18.77 -14.83 14.65
CA ALA A 54 -18.54 -16.27 14.57
C ALA A 54 -19.26 -16.99 15.73
N GLN A 55 -19.46 -18.32 15.60
CA GLN A 55 -20.14 -19.12 16.62
C GLN A 55 -19.20 -19.54 17.77
N THR A 56 -17.89 -19.63 17.51
CA THR A 56 -16.87 -20.00 18.50
C THR A 56 -15.70 -19.03 18.50
N GLU A 57 -14.95 -18.94 19.61
CA GLU A 57 -13.80 -18.03 19.71
C GLU A 57 -12.68 -18.37 18.71
N THR A 58 -12.51 -19.65 18.38
CA THR A 58 -11.51 -20.13 17.42
C THR A 58 -11.86 -19.67 16.01
N GLU A 59 -13.12 -19.82 15.59
CA GLU A 59 -13.61 -19.33 14.31
C GLU A 59 -13.56 -17.80 14.21
N LEU A 60 -13.81 -17.09 15.31
CA LEU A 60 -13.74 -15.63 15.34
C LEU A 60 -12.32 -15.15 14.99
N LYS A 61 -11.30 -15.78 15.57
CA LYS A 61 -9.89 -15.47 15.29
C LYS A 61 -9.53 -15.80 13.85
N GLU A 62 -9.96 -16.95 13.34
CA GLU A 62 -9.68 -17.36 11.97
C GLU A 62 -10.35 -16.43 10.94
N LYS A 63 -11.64 -16.10 11.12
CA LYS A 63 -12.34 -15.17 10.23
C LYS A 63 -11.77 -13.76 10.28
N LYS A 64 -11.35 -13.30 11.47
CA LYS A 64 -10.67 -12.00 11.60
C LYS A 64 -9.38 -11.98 10.77
N LEU A 65 -8.53 -12.99 10.90
CA LEU A 65 -7.27 -13.10 10.15
C LEU A 65 -7.52 -13.16 8.64
N LYS A 66 -8.53 -13.90 8.18
CA LYS A 66 -8.89 -13.96 6.75
C LYS A 66 -9.35 -12.61 6.20
N VAL A 67 -10.14 -11.86 6.96
CA VAL A 67 -10.61 -10.52 6.55
C VAL A 67 -9.46 -9.51 6.52
N GLU A 68 -8.58 -9.54 7.51
CA GLU A 68 -7.39 -8.68 7.54
C GLU A 68 -6.46 -8.97 6.36
N ASP A 69 -6.23 -10.24 6.04
CA ASP A 69 -5.41 -10.65 4.91
C ASP A 69 -6.04 -10.23 3.58
N ALA A 70 -7.35 -10.42 3.38
CA ALA A 70 -8.05 -9.99 2.18
C ALA A 70 -8.01 -8.46 1.96
N LEU A 71 -8.19 -7.69 3.04
CA LEU A 71 -8.06 -6.22 3.00
C LEU A 71 -6.66 -5.76 2.63
N ASN A 72 -5.63 -6.53 2.99
CA ASN A 72 -4.26 -6.22 2.62
C ASN A 72 -3.94 -6.71 1.20
N ALA A 73 -4.41 -7.89 0.79
CA ALA A 73 -4.19 -8.46 -0.53
C ALA A 73 -4.75 -7.58 -1.66
N THR A 74 -5.91 -6.96 -1.46
CA THR A 74 -6.53 -6.03 -2.43
C THR A 74 -5.71 -4.77 -2.71
N LYS A 75 -4.74 -4.42 -1.85
CA LYS A 75 -3.85 -3.26 -2.05
C LYS A 75 -2.60 -3.59 -2.87
N VAL A 76 -2.38 -4.85 -3.25
CA VAL A 76 -1.12 -5.33 -3.83
C VAL A 76 -1.30 -5.78 -5.28
N LEU A 77 -0.19 -5.82 -6.03
CA LEU A 77 -0.10 -6.25 -7.42
C LEU A 77 -0.45 -7.74 -7.61
N VAL A 78 -0.75 -8.14 -8.85
CA VAL A 78 -1.09 -9.52 -9.24
C VAL A 78 -0.04 -10.52 -8.73
N GLY A 79 -0.47 -11.50 -7.94
CA GLY A 79 0.40 -12.50 -7.30
C GLY A 79 0.87 -13.63 -8.23
N GLY A 80 1.25 -14.76 -7.63
CA GLY A 80 1.53 -16.02 -8.37
C GLY A 80 2.79 -16.01 -9.23
N GLY A 81 3.73 -15.07 -9.02
CA GLY A 81 4.96 -14.97 -9.81
C GLY A 81 4.78 -14.34 -11.21
N CYS A 82 3.56 -14.11 -11.67
CA CYS A 82 3.26 -13.53 -12.99
C CYS A 82 3.84 -12.11 -13.15
N THR A 83 3.76 -11.31 -12.08
CA THR A 83 4.39 -9.98 -12.02
C THR A 83 5.90 -10.04 -12.29
N LEU A 84 6.60 -11.01 -11.70
CA LEU A 84 8.05 -11.13 -11.85
C LEU A 84 8.44 -11.50 -13.28
N LEU A 85 7.66 -12.37 -13.95
CA LEU A 85 7.87 -12.66 -15.36
C LEU A 85 7.61 -11.45 -16.25
N ARG A 86 6.57 -10.67 -15.95
CA ARG A 86 6.26 -9.45 -16.70
C ARG A 86 7.30 -8.35 -16.50
N LEU A 87 8.01 -8.36 -15.37
CA LEU A 87 9.19 -7.51 -15.14
C LEU A 87 10.41 -8.06 -15.88
N ALA A 88 10.60 -9.38 -15.90
CA ALA A 88 11.71 -10.03 -16.59
C ALA A 88 11.75 -9.73 -18.11
N THR A 89 10.60 -9.54 -18.76
CA THR A 89 10.55 -9.12 -20.17
C THR A 89 11.03 -7.68 -20.39
N LYS A 90 10.92 -6.81 -19.39
CA LYS A 90 11.43 -5.42 -19.48
C LYS A 90 12.94 -5.31 -19.28
N VAL A 91 13.58 -6.35 -18.73
CA VAL A 91 15.03 -6.37 -18.49
C VAL A 91 15.82 -6.35 -19.81
N ASP A 92 15.24 -6.87 -20.89
CA ASP A 92 15.87 -6.84 -22.22
C ASP A 92 16.08 -5.40 -22.72
N ASN A 93 15.10 -4.52 -22.51
CA ASN A 93 15.20 -3.10 -22.89
C ASN A 93 16.29 -2.37 -22.08
N ILE A 94 16.50 -2.78 -20.81
CA ILE A 94 17.56 -2.22 -19.95
C ILE A 94 18.93 -2.72 -20.40
N LYS A 95 19.01 -3.94 -20.93
CA LYS A 95 20.27 -4.50 -21.44
C LYS A 95 20.83 -3.68 -22.60
N GLU A 96 19.98 -3.08 -23.42
CA GLU A 96 20.37 -2.24 -24.56
C GLU A 96 20.98 -0.89 -24.14
N THR A 97 20.64 -0.39 -22.94
CA THR A 97 21.19 0.88 -22.42
C THR A 97 22.50 0.68 -21.64
N LEU A 98 22.93 -0.57 -21.40
CA LEU A 98 24.13 -0.89 -20.64
C LEU A 98 25.36 -0.98 -21.55
N GLY A 99 26.33 -0.09 -21.34
CA GLY A 99 27.56 -0.03 -22.13
C GLY A 99 28.61 -1.09 -21.79
N ASN A 100 28.65 -1.59 -20.54
CA ASN A 100 29.64 -2.57 -20.08
C ASN A 100 29.09 -4.01 -20.21
N ASP A 101 29.91 -4.92 -20.75
CA ASP A 101 29.56 -6.34 -20.95
C ASP A 101 29.33 -7.08 -19.62
N GLU A 102 30.02 -6.72 -18.55
CA GLU A 102 29.78 -7.27 -17.21
C GLU A 102 28.35 -6.96 -16.73
N LEU A 103 27.87 -5.75 -16.98
CA LEU A 103 26.51 -5.34 -16.63
C LEU A 103 25.47 -6.06 -17.49
N LYS A 104 25.80 -6.37 -18.75
CA LYS A 104 24.93 -7.20 -19.61
C LYS A 104 24.84 -8.64 -19.11
N VAL A 105 25.92 -9.20 -18.56
CA VAL A 105 25.90 -10.51 -17.89
C VAL A 105 25.06 -10.44 -16.61
N GLY A 106 25.24 -9.41 -15.79
CA GLY A 106 24.42 -9.17 -14.60
C GLY A 106 22.92 -9.07 -14.89
N SER A 107 22.56 -8.34 -15.95
CA SER A 107 21.17 -8.24 -16.44
C SER A 107 20.56 -9.60 -16.79
N LYS A 108 21.32 -10.48 -17.46
CA LYS A 108 20.89 -11.86 -17.76
C LYS A 108 20.67 -12.69 -16.50
N ILE A 109 21.53 -12.53 -15.48
CA ILE A 109 21.40 -13.24 -14.20
C ILE A 109 20.10 -12.82 -13.51
N VAL A 110 19.83 -11.52 -13.41
CA VAL A 110 18.60 -10.98 -12.80
C VAL A 110 17.36 -11.46 -13.57
N LYS A 111 17.39 -11.42 -14.91
CA LYS A 111 16.28 -11.95 -15.74
C LYS A 111 15.99 -13.42 -15.43
N ARG A 112 17.03 -14.24 -15.27
CA ARG A 112 16.88 -15.67 -14.93
C ARG A 112 16.35 -15.87 -13.51
N ALA A 113 16.83 -15.07 -12.55
CA ALA A 113 16.39 -15.13 -11.16
C ALA A 113 14.91 -14.77 -11.00
N LEU A 114 14.41 -13.76 -11.72
CA LEU A 114 13.00 -13.35 -11.68
C LEU A 114 12.02 -14.45 -12.13
N GLY A 115 12.45 -15.38 -12.99
CA GLY A 115 11.64 -16.53 -13.41
C GLY A 115 11.65 -17.71 -12.43
N TYR A 116 12.56 -17.72 -11.45
CA TYR A 116 12.74 -18.85 -10.54
C TYR A 116 11.56 -19.08 -9.59
N PRO A 117 10.93 -18.04 -9.00
CA PRO A 117 9.78 -18.23 -8.12
C PRO A 117 8.61 -18.95 -8.80
N MET A 118 8.35 -18.65 -10.08
CA MET A 118 7.28 -19.32 -10.82
C MET A 118 7.62 -20.78 -11.11
N LYS A 119 8.89 -21.10 -11.42
CA LYS A 119 9.35 -22.49 -11.57
C LYS A 119 9.22 -23.30 -10.29
N LEU A 120 9.49 -22.70 -9.14
CA LEU A 120 9.29 -23.34 -7.84
C LEU A 120 7.81 -23.63 -7.58
N ILE A 121 6.94 -22.66 -7.87
CA ILE A 121 5.49 -22.85 -7.74
C ILE A 121 5.02 -23.99 -8.64
N THR A 122 5.42 -24.03 -9.91
CA THR A 122 5.03 -25.12 -10.82
C THR A 122 5.61 -26.47 -10.40
N TYR A 123 6.89 -26.51 -10.01
CA TYR A 123 7.55 -27.74 -9.56
C TYR A 123 6.88 -28.36 -8.33
N ASN A 124 6.42 -27.53 -7.39
CA ASN A 124 5.74 -28.00 -6.19
C ASN A 124 4.28 -28.44 -6.44
N VAL A 125 3.69 -28.04 -7.57
CA VAL A 125 2.31 -28.36 -7.95
C VAL A 125 2.24 -29.56 -8.91
N GLY A 126 3.32 -29.85 -9.65
CA GLY A 126 3.42 -30.95 -10.62
C GLY A 126 3.70 -30.43 -12.03
#